data_AF-A0A8S4A9J9-F1
#
_entry.id   AF-A0A8S4A9J9-F1
#
_cell.length_a   1.000
_cell.length_b   1.000
_cell.length_c   1.000
_cell.angle_alpha   90.00
_cell.angle_beta   90.00
_cell.angle_gamma   90.00
#
_symmetry.space_group_name_H-M   'P 1'
#
loop_
_entity.id
_entity.type
_entity.pdbx_description
1 polymer ?
#
loop_
_entity_poly.entity_id
_entity_poly.type
_entity_poly.pdbx_seq_one_letter_code
_entity_poly.pdbx_strand_id
1 'polypeptide(L)'
;MEAGSAAATEPETGEGDASFGELTTSMDNESSNGKEGMEAAGEGSESADALPGSGDEDSGRQLGEVELQCALCMKWFTADTFGIDTATCLPFMTNYVFHCNVCHHSGNTYFLRKQANLKEMCLTALANLTWRSRTKDEHPKTMFSKDKDIIPFIDKYWECMTTRQRPGKLTWPNNIVKTMSKERDVFLVKEHPDPGSKDADEEYPKFGLLDQDLGTIGPSYDSQKQTTTAPTTGGLNGALAPGPGKGRGAKRKQQQQEGTAAGATKRTRRSGVKGYLAGFIQVI
;
A
#
# COMPACT_ATOMS: atom_id res chain seq x y z
N MET A 1 -18.36 5.05 59.19
CA MET A 1 -19.57 4.26 59.50
C MET A 1 -20.10 3.79 58.16
N GLU A 2 -19.48 2.72 57.66
CA GLU A 2 -20.04 1.34 57.62
C GLU A 2 -21.07 1.20 56.47
N ALA A 3 -20.71 0.52 55.38
CA ALA A 3 -20.81 -0.94 55.16
C ALA A 3 -22.28 -1.37 54.92
N GLY A 4 -22.64 -2.21 53.96
CA GLY A 4 -21.83 -3.09 53.11
C GLY A 4 -22.65 -3.82 52.04
N SER A 5 -21.98 -4.82 51.50
CA SER A 5 -22.21 -5.69 50.34
C SER A 5 -23.47 -6.59 50.37
N ALA A 6 -23.93 -7.05 49.20
CA ALA A 6 -24.05 -8.48 48.86
C ALA A 6 -24.56 -8.74 47.42
N ALA A 7 -24.04 -9.82 46.82
CA ALA A 7 -24.31 -10.40 45.51
C ALA A 7 -25.24 -11.63 45.59
N ALA A 8 -25.78 -12.10 44.45
CA ALA A 8 -26.38 -13.44 44.24
C ALA A 8 -26.69 -13.61 42.72
N THR A 9 -25.97 -14.43 41.93
CA THR A 9 -26.02 -15.90 41.67
C THR A 9 -26.92 -16.33 40.49
N GLU A 10 -26.30 -17.07 39.55
CA GLU A 10 -26.89 -17.86 38.45
C GLU A 10 -27.58 -19.14 38.95
N PRO A 11 -28.23 -19.90 38.04
CA PRO A 11 -27.93 -21.33 38.01
C PRO A 11 -27.73 -21.92 36.60
N GLU A 12 -26.72 -22.80 36.51
CA GLU A 12 -26.55 -23.91 35.55
C GLU A 12 -27.32 -25.17 36.01
N THR A 13 -27.70 -26.03 35.06
CA THR A 13 -27.95 -27.47 35.28
C THR A 13 -27.59 -28.29 34.04
N GLY A 14 -26.56 -29.16 34.15
CA GLY A 14 -26.27 -30.31 33.26
C GLY A 14 -27.20 -31.50 33.55
N GLU A 15 -27.04 -32.75 33.10
CA GLU A 15 -26.09 -33.56 32.30
C GLU A 15 -26.85 -34.87 31.95
N GLY A 16 -26.40 -35.65 30.96
CA GLY A 16 -26.91 -37.01 30.72
C GLY A 16 -26.10 -37.78 29.66
N ASP A 17 -25.36 -38.79 30.12
CA ASP A 17 -24.32 -39.56 29.42
C ASP A 17 -24.78 -40.98 28.97
N ALA A 18 -24.04 -41.51 27.97
CA ALA A 18 -23.74 -42.90 27.58
C ALA A 18 -24.84 -43.94 27.23
N SER A 19 -24.73 -44.56 26.04
CA SER A 19 -24.02 -45.85 25.85
C SER A 19 -24.45 -46.67 24.59
N PHE A 20 -23.46 -47.00 23.75
CA PHE A 20 -23.10 -48.29 23.11
C PHE A 20 -24.15 -49.34 22.64
N GLY A 21 -23.95 -49.89 21.43
CA GLY A 21 -24.49 -51.21 21.04
C GLY A 21 -24.51 -51.51 19.53
N GLU A 22 -23.75 -52.54 19.12
CA GLU A 22 -23.41 -52.98 17.76
C GLU A 22 -24.22 -54.24 17.31
N LEU A 23 -24.13 -54.57 16.01
CA LEU A 23 -24.22 -55.90 15.34
C LEU A 23 -25.57 -56.54 14.89
N THR A 24 -25.78 -56.46 13.56
CA THR A 24 -25.91 -57.56 12.55
C THR A 24 -27.09 -58.54 12.42
N THR A 25 -27.26 -58.96 11.13
CA THR A 25 -27.91 -60.16 10.55
C THR A 25 -29.43 -60.07 10.36
N SER A 26 -30.09 -60.61 9.32
CA SER A 26 -29.76 -61.35 8.09
C SER A 26 -31.05 -61.50 7.26
N MET A 27 -30.90 -61.55 5.93
CA MET A 27 -31.72 -62.22 4.88
C MET A 27 -33.26 -62.25 4.96
N ASP A 28 -33.89 -61.83 3.86
CA ASP A 28 -34.86 -62.67 3.15
C ASP A 28 -34.82 -62.39 1.63
N ASN A 29 -35.10 -63.45 0.89
CA ASN A 29 -34.95 -63.65 -0.55
C ASN A 29 -36.33 -63.72 -1.20
N GLU A 30 -36.61 -62.99 -2.28
CA GLU A 30 -37.57 -63.45 -3.28
C GLU A 30 -37.28 -62.86 -4.68
N SER A 31 -37.53 -63.72 -5.66
CA SER A 31 -37.19 -63.66 -7.08
C SER A 31 -38.33 -63.08 -7.92
N SER A 32 -38.05 -62.53 -9.12
CA SER A 32 -38.79 -62.81 -10.39
C SER A 32 -38.32 -61.95 -11.57
N ASN A 33 -37.61 -62.61 -12.49
CA ASN A 33 -37.57 -62.55 -13.97
C ASN A 33 -38.14 -61.36 -14.77
N GLY A 34 -37.40 -60.87 -15.79
CA GLY A 34 -37.95 -59.95 -16.81
C GLY A 34 -37.00 -59.33 -17.86
N LYS A 35 -36.32 -60.16 -18.66
CA LYS A 35 -36.04 -60.04 -20.12
C LYS A 35 -35.57 -58.69 -20.77
N GLU A 36 -34.33 -58.76 -21.29
CA GLU A 36 -33.74 -58.21 -22.54
C GLU A 36 -33.77 -56.71 -22.90
N GLY A 37 -32.57 -56.17 -23.16
CA GLY A 37 -32.33 -54.93 -23.88
C GLY A 37 -30.83 -54.74 -24.16
N MET A 38 -30.41 -55.13 -25.35
CA MET A 38 -29.06 -54.99 -25.91
C MET A 38 -28.67 -53.51 -26.06
N GLU A 39 -27.42 -53.14 -25.74
CA GLU A 39 -26.43 -52.49 -26.62
C GLU A 39 -25.15 -52.18 -25.81
N ALA A 40 -24.00 -52.56 -26.38
CA ALA A 40 -22.67 -52.32 -25.86
C ALA A 40 -21.88 -51.46 -26.86
N ALA A 41 -21.33 -50.34 -26.38
CA ALA A 41 -20.16 -49.63 -26.87
C ALA A 41 -19.91 -48.52 -25.84
N GLY A 42 -18.74 -48.32 -25.23
CA GLY A 42 -17.41 -48.36 -25.81
C GLY A 42 -16.80 -46.97 -25.62
N GLU A 43 -16.13 -46.81 -24.47
CA GLU A 43 -14.93 -46.00 -24.19
C GLU A 43 -14.79 -44.56 -24.74
N GLY A 44 -14.52 -43.64 -23.80
CA GLY A 44 -13.42 -42.68 -23.89
C GLY A 44 -13.66 -41.43 -24.74
N SER A 45 -13.89 -40.28 -24.09
CA SER A 45 -13.42 -39.01 -24.64
C SER A 45 -13.07 -38.03 -23.53
N GLU A 46 -11.85 -37.56 -23.61
CA GLU A 46 -11.16 -36.62 -22.74
C GLU A 46 -11.93 -35.29 -22.67
N SER A 47 -12.17 -34.79 -21.45
CA SER A 47 -12.69 -33.45 -21.22
C SER A 47 -11.58 -32.45 -21.50
N ALA A 48 -11.51 -31.99 -22.75
CA ALA A 48 -10.67 -30.87 -23.15
C ALA A 48 -11.09 -29.60 -22.42
N ASP A 49 -10.07 -28.89 -21.94
CA ASP A 49 -10.08 -27.66 -21.19
C ASP A 49 -11.13 -26.63 -21.64
N ALA A 50 -11.99 -26.23 -20.71
CA ALA A 50 -12.66 -24.94 -20.78
C ALA A 50 -11.63 -23.85 -20.43
N LEU A 51 -10.89 -23.37 -21.43
CA LEU A 51 -10.24 -22.07 -21.39
C LEU A 51 -11.33 -20.98 -21.48
N PRO A 52 -11.53 -20.12 -20.47
CA PRO A 52 -12.30 -18.90 -20.66
C PRO A 52 -11.43 -17.90 -21.42
N GLY A 53 -11.44 -18.00 -22.75
CA GLY A 53 -10.65 -17.19 -23.65
C GLY A 53 -11.46 -16.71 -24.83
N SER A 54 -12.46 -15.85 -24.59
CA SER A 54 -13.09 -15.04 -25.64
C SER A 54 -13.79 -13.84 -25.00
N GLY A 55 -12.99 -12.90 -24.51
CA GLY A 55 -13.47 -11.58 -24.11
C GLY A 55 -13.68 -10.71 -25.35
N ASP A 56 -14.92 -10.69 -25.83
CA ASP A 56 -15.43 -9.67 -26.76
C ASP A 56 -16.86 -9.26 -26.33
N GLU A 57 -16.96 -8.84 -25.08
CA GLU A 57 -17.92 -7.83 -24.65
C GLU A 57 -17.07 -6.72 -24.05
N ASP A 58 -17.37 -5.47 -24.40
CA ASP A 58 -16.80 -4.25 -23.81
C ASP A 58 -16.68 -4.47 -22.29
N SER A 59 -15.47 -4.83 -21.85
CA SER A 59 -15.24 -5.27 -20.48
C SER A 59 -15.20 -4.01 -19.65
N GLY A 60 -16.40 -3.50 -19.35
CA GLY A 60 -16.64 -2.34 -18.53
C GLY A 60 -15.81 -2.47 -17.27
N ARG A 61 -15.03 -1.44 -16.98
CA ARG A 61 -14.21 -1.37 -15.78
C ARG A 61 -15.04 -1.72 -14.55
N GLN A 62 -14.54 -2.64 -13.73
CA GLN A 62 -15.14 -3.01 -12.46
C GLN A 62 -14.62 -2.09 -11.37
N LEU A 63 -14.96 -0.81 -11.49
CA LEU A 63 -14.50 0.22 -10.57
C LEU A 63 -14.89 -0.17 -9.14
N GLY A 64 -13.98 0.04 -8.19
CA GLY A 64 -14.16 -0.38 -6.80
C GLY A 64 -13.57 -1.74 -6.46
N GLU A 65 -13.26 -2.57 -7.47
CA GLU A 65 -12.47 -3.79 -7.30
C GLU A 65 -10.97 -3.51 -7.46
N VAL A 66 -10.13 -4.48 -7.09
CA VAL A 66 -8.68 -4.40 -7.34
C VAL A 66 -8.42 -4.72 -8.80
N GLU A 67 -8.43 -3.69 -9.63
CA GLU A 67 -8.11 -3.77 -11.05
C GLU A 67 -6.63 -3.44 -11.34
N LEU A 68 -6.03 -4.21 -12.25
CA LEU A 68 -4.66 -4.07 -12.71
C LEU A 68 -4.61 -3.87 -14.23
N GLN A 69 -3.93 -2.82 -14.68
CA GLN A 69 -3.67 -2.59 -16.10
C GLN A 69 -2.39 -3.34 -16.51
N CYS A 70 -2.43 -4.07 -17.62
CA CYS A 70 -1.23 -4.72 -18.15
C CYS A 70 -0.35 -3.68 -18.84
N ALA A 71 0.94 -3.61 -18.47
CA ALA A 71 1.90 -2.66 -19.04
C ALA A 71 2.22 -2.89 -20.54
N LEU A 72 1.82 -4.05 -21.09
CA LEU A 72 2.13 -4.46 -22.45
C LEU A 72 0.95 -4.26 -23.41
N CYS A 73 -0.23 -4.78 -23.06
CA CYS A 73 -1.43 -4.65 -23.90
C CYS A 73 -2.37 -3.52 -23.47
N MET A 74 -2.08 -2.82 -22.37
CA MET A 74 -2.87 -1.71 -21.80
C MET A 74 -4.31 -2.07 -21.41
N LYS A 75 -4.69 -3.35 -21.48
CA LYS A 75 -5.99 -3.87 -21.02
C LYS A 75 -6.05 -3.94 -19.50
N TRP A 76 -7.25 -3.79 -18.97
CA TRP A 76 -7.58 -3.89 -17.55
C TRP A 76 -8.08 -5.27 -17.19
N PHE A 77 -7.73 -5.72 -15.99
CA PHE A 77 -8.12 -7.02 -15.45
C PHE A 77 -8.41 -6.88 -13.96
N THR A 78 -9.36 -7.63 -13.43
CA THR A 78 -9.50 -7.80 -11.99
C THR A 78 -8.45 -8.78 -11.49
N ALA A 79 -7.87 -8.52 -10.31
CA ALA A 79 -6.79 -9.33 -9.74
C ALA A 79 -7.23 -10.77 -9.42
N ASP A 80 -8.50 -10.96 -9.08
CA ASP A 80 -9.13 -12.25 -8.78
C ASP A 80 -9.11 -13.23 -9.96
N THR A 81 -9.20 -12.72 -11.20
CA THR A 81 -9.13 -13.49 -12.46
C THR A 81 -7.84 -14.32 -12.53
N PHE A 82 -6.78 -13.87 -11.86
CA PHE A 82 -5.48 -14.53 -11.83
C PHE A 82 -5.13 -15.14 -10.46
N GLY A 83 -6.07 -15.17 -9.51
CA GLY A 83 -5.81 -15.66 -8.15
C GLY A 83 -4.74 -14.85 -7.41
N ILE A 84 -4.57 -13.57 -7.73
CA ILE A 84 -3.62 -12.69 -7.03
C ILE A 84 -4.19 -12.36 -5.66
N ASP A 85 -3.38 -12.53 -4.61
CA ASP A 85 -3.76 -12.13 -3.25
C ASP A 85 -3.93 -10.60 -3.16
N THR A 86 -5.14 -10.18 -2.84
CA THR A 86 -5.55 -8.77 -2.74
C THR A 86 -5.63 -8.26 -1.30
N ALA A 87 -5.28 -9.06 -0.28
CA ALA A 87 -5.36 -8.66 1.13
C ALA A 87 -4.57 -7.37 1.44
N THR A 88 -3.52 -7.10 0.66
CA THR A 88 -2.69 -5.87 0.78
C THR A 88 -2.77 -4.98 -0.46
N CYS A 89 -3.86 -5.08 -1.22
CA CYS A 89 -4.12 -4.27 -2.40
C CYS A 89 -5.29 -3.33 -2.17
N LEU A 90 -5.33 -2.24 -2.93
CA LEU A 90 -6.45 -1.31 -2.97
C LEU A 90 -6.91 -1.10 -4.41
N PRO A 91 -8.20 -0.86 -4.63
CA PRO A 91 -8.68 -0.26 -5.87
C PRO A 91 -7.93 1.05 -6.16
N PHE A 92 -7.79 1.38 -7.44
CA PHE A 92 -7.16 2.63 -7.91
C PHE A 92 -5.69 2.82 -7.52
N MET A 93 -4.98 1.75 -7.13
CA MET A 93 -3.53 1.81 -6.93
C MET A 93 -2.80 2.07 -8.26
N THR A 94 -1.66 2.74 -8.21
CA THR A 94 -0.84 3.09 -9.41
C THR A 94 0.62 2.66 -9.27
N ASN A 95 1.02 2.29 -8.05
CA ASN A 95 2.37 1.90 -7.66
C ASN A 95 2.62 0.40 -7.91
N TYR A 96 2.49 -0.06 -9.15
CA TYR A 96 2.81 -1.45 -9.51
C TYR A 96 3.29 -1.59 -10.97
N VAL A 97 3.77 -2.79 -11.30
CA VAL A 97 3.94 -3.29 -12.67
C VAL A 97 3.19 -4.60 -12.77
N PHE A 98 2.37 -4.74 -13.80
CA PHE A 98 1.58 -5.93 -14.04
C PHE A 98 1.70 -6.36 -15.50
N HIS A 99 1.92 -7.65 -15.72
CA HIS A 99 1.80 -8.30 -17.03
C HIS A 99 0.78 -9.43 -16.91
N CYS A 100 -0.23 -9.45 -17.78
CA CYS A 100 -1.15 -10.58 -17.86
C CYS A 100 -0.45 -11.83 -18.40
N ASN A 101 -1.02 -13.00 -18.13
CA ASN A 101 -0.49 -14.30 -18.56
C ASN A 101 -0.32 -14.41 -20.09
N VAL A 102 -1.16 -13.75 -20.88
CA VAL A 102 -1.06 -13.70 -22.35
C VAL A 102 0.17 -12.93 -22.82
N CYS A 103 0.52 -11.83 -22.14
CA CYS A 103 1.60 -10.96 -22.58
C CYS A 103 2.97 -11.33 -21.99
N HIS A 104 2.99 -12.00 -20.82
CA HIS A 104 4.23 -12.39 -20.17
C HIS A 104 4.81 -13.66 -20.83
N HIS A 105 6.11 -13.65 -21.14
CA HIS A 105 6.77 -14.72 -21.91
C HIS A 105 6.73 -16.11 -21.23
N SER A 106 6.46 -16.18 -19.93
CA SER A 106 6.38 -17.44 -19.19
C SER A 106 4.99 -18.09 -19.23
N GLY A 107 3.97 -17.41 -19.79
CA GLY A 107 2.57 -17.84 -19.69
C GLY A 107 1.94 -17.68 -18.30
N ASN A 108 2.67 -17.13 -17.33
CA ASN A 108 2.18 -16.83 -15.98
C ASN A 108 2.00 -15.32 -15.81
N THR A 109 1.18 -14.89 -14.85
CA THR A 109 1.10 -13.48 -14.48
C THR A 109 2.37 -13.00 -13.81
N TYR A 110 2.70 -11.72 -14.04
CA TYR A 110 3.75 -11.02 -13.32
C TYR A 110 3.13 -9.82 -12.61
N PHE A 111 3.24 -9.77 -11.28
CA PHE A 111 2.75 -8.67 -10.47
C PHE A 111 3.80 -8.22 -9.48
N LEU A 112 4.24 -6.97 -9.60
CA LEU A 112 5.22 -6.36 -8.70
C LEU A 112 4.65 -5.07 -8.12
N ARG A 113 4.41 -5.05 -6.80
CA ARG A 113 4.11 -3.81 -6.07
C ARG A 113 5.38 -2.98 -5.90
N LYS A 114 5.24 -1.68 -6.13
CA LYS A 114 6.25 -0.66 -5.87
C LYS A 114 5.85 0.13 -4.63
N GLN A 115 6.83 0.76 -3.99
CA GLN A 115 6.54 1.67 -2.90
C GLN A 115 5.83 2.91 -3.43
N ALA A 116 4.63 3.22 -2.90
CA ALA A 116 3.97 4.48 -3.21
C ALA A 116 4.75 5.68 -2.65
N ASN A 117 4.89 6.71 -3.46
CA ASN A 117 5.25 8.05 -3.00
C ASN A 117 4.01 8.80 -2.49
N LEU A 118 4.21 9.96 -1.83
CA LEU A 118 3.10 10.67 -1.19
C LEU A 118 2.01 11.14 -2.19
N LYS A 119 2.36 11.48 -3.43
CA LYS A 119 1.39 11.80 -4.49
C LYS A 119 0.50 10.60 -4.78
N GLU A 120 1.09 9.42 -4.96
CA GLU A 120 0.38 8.17 -5.26
C GLU A 120 -0.52 7.74 -4.08
N MET A 121 -0.06 7.94 -2.83
CA MET A 121 -0.87 7.70 -1.63
C MET A 121 -2.10 8.62 -1.59
N CYS A 122 -1.92 9.91 -1.83
CA CYS A 122 -3.03 10.89 -1.88
C CYS A 122 -4.00 10.60 -3.03
N LEU A 123 -3.50 10.26 -4.22
CA LEU A 123 -4.31 9.86 -5.37
C LEU A 123 -5.18 8.65 -5.05
N THR A 124 -4.56 7.57 -4.54
CA THR A 124 -5.26 6.33 -4.17
C THR A 124 -6.32 6.61 -3.10
N ALA A 125 -6.00 7.42 -2.09
CA ALA A 125 -6.94 7.80 -1.03
C ALA A 125 -8.15 8.57 -1.58
N LEU A 126 -7.91 9.62 -2.36
CA LEU A 126 -8.99 10.43 -2.94
C LEU A 126 -9.86 9.65 -3.92
N ALA A 127 -9.26 8.77 -4.74
CA ALA A 127 -10.02 7.91 -5.65
C ALA A 127 -10.96 6.98 -4.91
N ASN A 128 -10.47 6.30 -3.87
CA ASN A 128 -11.28 5.40 -3.05
C ASN A 128 -12.36 6.15 -2.24
N LEU A 129 -12.05 7.32 -1.69
CA LEU A 129 -13.03 8.16 -0.99
C LEU A 129 -14.12 8.65 -1.95
N THR A 130 -13.75 9.10 -3.15
CA THR A 130 -14.67 9.53 -4.21
C THR A 130 -15.58 8.39 -4.64
N TRP A 131 -15.01 7.22 -4.94
CA TRP A 131 -15.78 6.03 -5.30
C TRP A 131 -16.77 5.63 -4.21
N ARG A 132 -16.31 5.58 -2.95
CA ARG A 132 -17.16 5.23 -1.80
C ARG A 132 -18.29 6.23 -1.62
N SER A 133 -18.03 7.53 -1.76
CA SER A 133 -19.04 8.56 -1.60
C SER A 133 -20.09 8.48 -2.71
N ARG A 134 -19.68 8.23 -3.97
CA ARG A 134 -20.60 8.01 -5.10
C ARG A 134 -21.52 6.81 -4.94
N THR A 135 -21.04 5.75 -4.30
CA THR A 135 -21.74 4.46 -4.23
C THR A 135 -22.52 4.26 -2.94
N LYS A 136 -22.18 4.98 -1.86
CA LYS A 136 -22.75 4.77 -0.53
C LYS A 136 -23.44 5.98 0.09
N ASP A 137 -23.05 7.20 -0.29
CA ASP A 137 -23.63 8.39 0.31
C ASP A 137 -24.85 8.83 -0.50
N GLU A 138 -25.90 9.29 0.19
CA GLU A 138 -27.08 9.88 -0.46
C GLU A 138 -26.71 11.14 -1.27
N HIS A 139 -25.74 11.90 -0.77
CA HIS A 139 -25.22 13.11 -1.40
C HIS A 139 -23.70 12.97 -1.66
N PRO A 140 -23.31 12.44 -2.82
CA PRO A 140 -21.91 12.20 -3.14
C PRO A 140 -21.03 13.44 -3.06
N LYS A 141 -19.89 13.31 -2.38
CA LYS A 141 -18.86 14.33 -2.23
C LYS A 141 -17.73 14.08 -3.23
N THR A 142 -17.14 15.18 -3.72
CA THR A 142 -15.95 15.16 -4.58
C THR A 142 -14.73 15.83 -3.92
N MET A 143 -14.94 16.45 -2.75
CA MET A 143 -13.92 17.14 -1.97
C MET A 143 -13.91 16.58 -0.54
N PHE A 144 -12.72 16.28 -0.04
CA PHE A 144 -12.50 15.55 1.21
C PHE A 144 -11.53 16.32 2.12
N SER A 145 -11.84 16.35 3.41
CA SER A 145 -11.01 17.01 4.42
C SER A 145 -9.68 16.29 4.59
N LYS A 146 -8.57 17.06 4.64
CA LYS A 146 -7.25 16.50 4.96
C LYS A 146 -7.26 15.70 6.26
N ASP A 147 -7.79 16.30 7.32
CA ASP A 147 -7.65 15.77 8.68
C ASP A 147 -8.75 14.76 9.03
N LYS A 148 -9.96 14.91 8.48
CA LYS A 148 -11.10 14.01 8.78
C LYS A 148 -11.22 12.83 7.82
N ASP A 149 -10.73 12.95 6.58
CA ASP A 149 -10.92 11.91 5.56
C ASP A 149 -9.60 11.32 5.06
N ILE A 150 -8.69 12.16 4.56
CA ILE A 150 -7.50 11.71 3.81
C ILE A 150 -6.46 11.05 4.75
N ILE A 151 -6.13 11.71 5.86
CA ILE A 151 -5.18 11.16 6.84
C ILE A 151 -5.71 9.83 7.42
N PRO A 152 -6.96 9.76 7.94
CA PRO A 152 -7.51 8.51 8.44
C PRO A 152 -7.56 7.38 7.40
N PHE A 153 -7.84 7.70 6.13
CA PHE A 153 -7.81 6.70 5.06
C PHE A 153 -6.40 6.13 4.86
N ILE A 154 -5.40 6.99 4.71
CA ILE A 154 -4.01 6.56 4.53
C ILE A 154 -3.53 5.78 5.75
N ASP A 155 -3.91 6.20 6.96
CA ASP A 155 -3.54 5.49 8.17
C ASP A 155 -4.18 4.10 8.28
N LYS A 156 -5.44 3.96 7.87
CA LYS A 156 -6.15 2.68 7.86
C LYS A 156 -5.54 1.68 6.86
N TYR A 157 -5.13 2.16 5.70
CA TYR A 157 -4.64 1.30 4.60
C TYR A 157 -3.13 1.42 4.36
N TRP A 158 -2.36 1.78 5.39
CA TRP A 158 -0.93 2.00 5.30
C TRP A 158 -0.18 0.82 4.66
N GLU A 159 -0.46 -0.41 5.11
CA GLU A 159 0.20 -1.63 4.63
C GLU A 159 -0.15 -1.99 3.18
N CYS A 160 -1.28 -1.49 2.67
CA CYS A 160 -1.65 -1.64 1.27
C CYS A 160 -0.87 -0.67 0.37
N MET A 161 -0.58 0.53 0.87
CA MET A 161 0.11 1.58 0.11
C MET A 161 1.63 1.48 0.18
N THR A 162 2.18 0.97 1.27
CA THR A 162 3.63 0.89 1.47
C THR A 162 4.03 -0.37 2.21
N THR A 163 5.14 -0.96 1.76
CA THR A 163 5.79 -2.10 2.42
C THR A 163 6.76 -1.66 3.52
N ARG A 164 6.93 -0.36 3.74
CA ARG A 164 7.80 0.16 4.79
C ARG A 164 7.17 0.01 6.17
N GLN A 165 8.00 -0.40 7.14
CA GLN A 165 7.63 -0.37 8.55
C GLN A 165 7.16 1.04 8.93
N ARG A 166 6.05 1.09 9.67
CA ARG A 166 5.46 2.34 10.13
C ARG A 166 6.40 3.03 11.13
N PRO A 167 6.88 4.25 10.85
CA PRO A 167 7.67 5.01 11.81
C PRO A 167 6.85 5.39 13.04
N GLY A 168 7.47 5.40 14.23
CA GLY A 168 6.79 5.81 15.47
C GLY A 168 6.28 7.26 15.46
N LYS A 169 6.94 8.16 14.72
CA LYS A 169 6.46 9.52 14.44
C LYS A 169 6.27 9.70 12.94
N LEU A 170 5.02 9.89 12.53
CA LEU A 170 4.65 10.10 11.13
C LEU A 170 4.90 11.56 10.73
N THR A 171 5.69 11.77 9.67
CA THR A 171 5.98 13.11 9.12
C THR A 171 5.27 13.38 7.80
N TRP A 172 4.69 12.36 7.17
CA TRP A 172 3.95 12.49 5.92
C TRP A 172 2.69 13.38 6.04
N PRO A 173 1.93 13.42 7.16
CA PRO A 173 0.72 14.25 7.23
C PRO A 173 1.02 15.74 7.00
N ASN A 174 2.18 16.21 7.46
CA ASN A 174 2.63 17.59 7.32
C ASN A 174 2.99 17.96 5.86
N ASN A 175 3.23 16.96 5.00
CA ASN A 175 3.65 17.18 3.62
C ASN A 175 2.50 17.06 2.62
N ILE A 176 1.29 16.65 3.06
CA ILE A 176 0.13 16.45 2.21
C ILE A 176 -0.25 17.72 1.44
N VAL A 177 -0.47 18.82 2.19
CA VAL A 177 -0.89 20.11 1.60
C VAL A 177 0.11 20.55 0.54
N LYS A 178 1.40 20.54 0.87
CA LYS A 178 2.47 20.92 -0.07
C LYS A 178 2.47 20.04 -1.32
N THR A 179 2.27 18.73 -1.18
CA THR A 179 2.30 17.76 -2.29
C THR A 179 1.12 18.00 -3.22
N MET A 180 -0.10 18.03 -2.69
CA MET A 180 -1.30 18.20 -3.51
C MET A 180 -1.42 19.62 -4.09
N SER A 181 -0.96 20.64 -3.36
CA SER A 181 -0.95 22.02 -3.88
C SER A 181 0.04 22.23 -5.02
N LYS A 182 1.07 21.39 -5.16
CA LYS A 182 2.04 21.46 -6.26
C LYS A 182 1.53 20.75 -7.52
N GLU A 183 0.81 19.65 -7.36
CA GLU A 183 0.35 18.77 -8.44
C GLU A 183 -1.10 19.13 -8.83
N ARG A 184 -1.31 20.38 -9.26
CA ARG A 184 -2.64 20.94 -9.59
C ARG A 184 -3.26 20.38 -10.88
N ASP A 185 -2.44 19.72 -11.68
CA ASP A 185 -2.82 18.90 -12.83
C ASP A 185 -3.52 17.60 -12.41
N VAL A 186 -3.42 17.21 -11.13
CA VAL A 186 -4.07 16.01 -10.57
C VAL A 186 -5.07 16.35 -9.48
N PHE A 187 -4.77 17.34 -8.63
CA PHE A 187 -5.57 17.63 -7.43
C PHE A 187 -6.23 19.01 -7.47
N LEU A 188 -7.50 19.01 -7.07
CA LEU A 188 -8.21 20.20 -6.63
C LEU A 188 -7.85 20.47 -5.17
N VAL A 189 -7.63 21.74 -4.82
CA VAL A 189 -7.38 22.17 -3.44
C VAL A 189 -8.27 23.35 -3.12
N LYS A 190 -8.94 23.26 -1.98
CA LYS A 190 -9.76 24.32 -1.41
C LYS A 190 -9.29 24.57 0.01
N GLU A 191 -8.69 25.74 0.25
CA GLU A 191 -8.06 26.08 1.53
C GLU A 191 -9.06 26.59 2.56
N HIS A 192 -10.17 27.19 2.10
CA HIS A 192 -11.20 27.79 2.92
C HIS A 192 -12.58 27.51 2.33
N PRO A 193 -13.66 27.58 3.14
CA PRO A 193 -15.02 27.55 2.61
C PRO A 193 -15.25 28.66 1.58
N ASP A 194 -16.17 28.42 0.64
CA ASP A 194 -16.56 29.48 -0.31
C ASP A 194 -17.24 30.62 0.46
N PRO A 195 -17.09 31.88 0.04
CA PRO A 195 -17.78 33.01 0.67
C PRO A 195 -19.29 32.75 0.74
N GLY A 196 -19.85 32.77 1.95
CA GLY A 196 -21.28 32.51 2.20
C GLY A 196 -21.67 31.03 2.32
N SER A 197 -20.72 30.10 2.20
CA SER A 197 -20.96 28.69 2.52
C SER A 197 -21.26 28.50 4.02
N LYS A 198 -22.03 27.46 4.33
CA LYS A 198 -22.30 27.01 5.70
C LYS A 198 -21.29 25.97 6.21
N ASP A 199 -20.34 25.56 5.37
CA ASP A 199 -19.31 24.60 5.76
C ASP A 199 -18.45 25.15 6.91
N ALA A 200 -18.13 24.31 7.87
CA ALA A 200 -17.25 24.67 8.98
C ALA A 200 -15.78 24.81 8.52
N ASP A 201 -15.09 25.86 8.96
CA ASP A 201 -13.66 26.08 8.69
C ASP A 201 -12.78 24.91 9.13
N GLU A 202 -13.15 24.19 10.20
CA GLU A 202 -12.41 23.03 10.71
C GLU A 202 -12.38 21.83 9.75
N GLU A 203 -13.22 21.81 8.70
CA GLU A 203 -13.17 20.77 7.67
C GLU A 203 -12.11 21.05 6.60
N TYR A 204 -11.55 22.26 6.59
CA TYR A 204 -10.58 22.72 5.61
C TYR A 204 -9.14 22.56 6.13
N PRO A 205 -8.16 22.37 5.23
CA PRO A 205 -8.29 22.33 3.76
C PRO A 205 -8.93 21.04 3.23
N LYS A 206 -9.72 21.18 2.16
CA LYS A 206 -10.32 20.07 1.41
C LYS A 206 -9.59 19.85 0.09
N PHE A 207 -9.52 18.60 -0.35
CA PHE A 207 -8.87 18.18 -1.59
C PHE A 207 -9.78 17.24 -2.38
N GLY A 208 -9.63 17.26 -3.70
CA GLY A 208 -10.36 16.39 -4.61
C GLY A 208 -9.51 16.02 -5.82
N LEU A 209 -10.02 15.11 -6.64
CA LEU A 209 -9.39 14.80 -7.93
C LEU A 209 -9.85 15.81 -8.99
N LEU A 210 -8.92 16.25 -9.83
CA LEU A 210 -9.25 17.09 -10.99
C LEU A 210 -10.06 16.30 -12.01
N ASP A 211 -9.58 15.10 -12.36
CA ASP A 211 -10.32 14.15 -13.18
C ASP A 211 -11.28 13.33 -12.31
N GLN A 212 -12.56 13.36 -12.69
CA GLN A 212 -13.62 12.64 -11.99
C GLN A 212 -13.92 11.29 -12.65
N ASP A 213 -13.34 10.98 -13.81
CA ASP A 213 -13.36 9.65 -14.39
C ASP A 213 -12.31 8.77 -13.70
N LEU A 214 -12.74 7.96 -12.73
CA LEU A 214 -11.83 7.06 -12.01
C LEU A 214 -11.30 5.92 -12.89
N GLY A 215 -11.92 5.67 -14.05
CA GLY A 215 -11.44 4.71 -15.04
C GLY A 215 -10.12 5.10 -15.69
N THR A 216 -9.73 6.38 -15.64
CA THR A 216 -8.44 6.82 -16.20
C THR A 216 -7.27 6.57 -15.25
N ILE A 217 -7.53 6.28 -13.97
CA ILE A 217 -6.49 6.09 -12.95
C ILE A 217 -5.78 4.77 -13.19
N GLY A 218 -4.52 4.83 -13.59
CA GLY A 218 -3.62 3.68 -13.74
C GLY A 218 -2.14 4.07 -13.69
N PRO A 219 -1.22 3.10 -13.69
CA PRO A 219 0.21 3.39 -13.69
C PRO A 219 0.65 4.12 -14.96
N SER A 220 1.54 5.10 -14.81
CA SER A 220 2.15 5.77 -15.97
C SER A 220 3.29 4.92 -16.56
N TYR A 221 2.97 4.04 -17.51
CA TYR A 221 3.96 3.14 -18.13
C TYR A 221 4.92 3.84 -19.10
N ASP A 222 4.52 4.95 -19.73
CA ASP A 222 5.36 5.67 -20.70
C ASP A 222 6.65 6.21 -20.08
N SER A 223 6.60 6.67 -18.83
CA SER A 223 7.75 7.18 -18.09
C SER A 223 8.78 6.10 -17.72
N GLN A 224 8.39 4.82 -17.75
CA GLN A 224 9.25 3.70 -17.34
C GLN A 224 10.07 3.11 -18.49
N LYS A 225 9.67 3.34 -19.76
CA LYS A 225 10.43 2.89 -20.94
C LYS A 225 11.80 3.58 -21.08
N GLN A 226 12.00 4.74 -20.46
CA GLN A 226 13.30 5.44 -20.46
C GLN A 226 14.30 4.90 -19.43
N THR A 227 13.87 4.14 -18.41
CA THR A 227 14.77 3.68 -17.33
C THR A 227 15.35 2.28 -17.56
N THR A 228 14.88 1.55 -18.58
CA THR A 228 15.33 0.18 -18.89
C THR A 228 16.13 0.06 -20.19
N THR A 229 16.41 1.17 -20.88
CA THR A 229 17.46 1.16 -21.91
C THR A 229 18.82 1.06 -21.22
N ALA A 230 19.30 -0.18 -21.04
CA ALA A 230 20.70 -0.46 -20.80
C ALA A 230 21.54 0.29 -21.84
N PRO A 231 22.68 0.91 -21.47
CA PRO A 231 23.55 1.54 -22.44
C PRO A 231 24.00 0.46 -23.43
N THR A 232 23.57 0.60 -24.67
CA THR A 232 24.02 -0.21 -25.79
C THR A 232 25.54 -0.16 -25.84
N THR A 233 26.17 -1.31 -25.70
CA THR A 233 27.60 -1.54 -25.89
C THR A 233 27.97 -1.24 -27.35
N GLY A 234 28.32 0.02 -27.61
CA GLY A 234 28.84 0.47 -28.90
C GLY A 234 30.36 0.52 -28.90
N GLY A 235 30.97 -0.26 -29.80
CA GLY A 235 32.16 0.16 -30.56
C GLY A 235 33.52 -0.14 -29.94
N LEU A 236 34.11 -1.27 -30.35
CA LEU A 236 35.55 -1.49 -30.31
C LEU A 236 36.24 -0.60 -31.37
N ASN A 237 37.39 -0.05 -30.95
CA ASN A 237 38.53 0.46 -31.74
C ASN A 237 38.61 1.97 -32.06
N GLY A 238 39.60 2.61 -31.43
CA GLY A 238 40.56 3.47 -32.14
C GLY A 238 40.63 4.96 -31.77
N ALA A 239 40.96 5.31 -30.53
CA ALA A 239 41.35 6.68 -30.17
C ALA A 239 42.87 6.79 -29.95
N LEU A 240 43.56 7.55 -30.81
CA LEU A 240 44.87 8.15 -30.56
C LEU A 240 44.73 9.67 -30.65
N ALA A 241 44.71 10.37 -29.51
CA ALA A 241 45.14 11.76 -29.37
C ALA A 241 45.36 12.09 -27.89
N PRO A 242 46.51 12.66 -27.48
CA PRO A 242 46.79 13.01 -26.09
C PRO A 242 46.33 14.45 -25.79
N GLY A 243 45.55 14.63 -24.72
CA GLY A 243 45.18 15.94 -24.19
C GLY A 243 45.32 15.97 -22.66
N PRO A 244 45.99 16.97 -22.06
CA PRO A 244 46.31 16.97 -20.65
C PRO A 244 45.17 17.59 -19.83
N GLY A 245 44.32 16.75 -19.24
CA GLY A 245 43.24 17.15 -18.34
C GLY A 245 43.39 16.48 -16.97
N LYS A 246 44.11 17.13 -16.06
CA LYS A 246 44.40 16.70 -14.69
C LYS A 246 43.10 16.53 -13.89
N GLY A 247 42.90 15.34 -13.34
CA GLY A 247 41.82 15.05 -12.39
C GLY A 247 42.09 15.54 -10.95
N ARG A 248 41.25 15.01 -10.05
CA ARG A 248 41.13 15.18 -8.57
C ARG A 248 39.99 16.15 -8.21
N GLY A 249 38.98 15.80 -7.43
CA GLY A 249 38.91 14.84 -6.34
C GLY A 249 38.83 15.58 -4.99
N ALA A 250 37.66 15.51 -4.35
CA ALA A 250 37.36 15.65 -2.92
C ALA A 250 38.05 16.74 -2.04
N LYS A 251 37.20 17.66 -1.55
CA LYS A 251 37.04 18.20 -0.17
C LYS A 251 38.15 17.88 0.86
N ARG A 252 38.86 18.92 1.35
CA ARG A 252 39.39 18.97 2.73
C ARG A 252 39.61 20.42 3.23
N LYS A 253 39.37 20.54 4.54
CA LYS A 253 39.27 21.69 5.44
C LYS A 253 40.65 22.30 5.76
N GLN A 254 40.78 23.63 5.72
CA GLN A 254 41.93 24.42 6.21
C GLN A 254 41.37 25.48 7.16
N GLN A 255 41.43 25.30 8.49
CA GLN A 255 42.53 25.55 9.44
C GLN A 255 42.72 27.05 9.74
N GLN A 256 42.23 27.45 10.91
CA GLN A 256 42.43 28.75 11.56
C GLN A 256 43.32 28.52 12.78
N GLN A 257 44.14 29.54 13.07
CA GLN A 257 44.85 29.86 14.33
C GLN A 257 46.30 29.36 14.46
N GLU A 258 47.27 30.30 14.42
CA GLU A 258 47.95 30.86 15.61
C GLU A 258 48.88 32.03 15.22
N GLY A 259 48.95 33.06 16.08
CA GLY A 259 49.77 34.25 15.85
C GLY A 259 49.61 35.31 16.95
N THR A 260 50.10 34.98 18.14
CA THR A 260 50.56 35.82 19.28
C THR A 260 50.24 37.33 19.30
N ALA A 261 49.58 37.76 20.38
CA ALA A 261 49.52 39.14 20.87
C ALA A 261 50.45 39.34 22.08
N ALA A 262 51.10 40.51 22.13
CA ALA A 262 51.80 41.03 23.30
C ALA A 262 51.07 42.26 23.85
N GLY A 263 51.03 42.41 25.18
CA GLY A 263 50.98 43.72 25.85
C GLY A 263 49.91 43.98 26.92
N ALA A 264 50.27 43.70 28.18
CA ALA A 264 50.01 44.46 29.44
C ALA A 264 48.56 44.83 29.85
N THR A 265 48.07 44.55 31.08
CA THR A 265 48.50 45.21 32.34
C THR A 265 47.92 44.53 33.60
N LYS A 266 48.82 44.22 34.57
CA LYS A 266 48.75 44.33 36.05
C LYS A 266 47.83 43.43 36.93
N ARG A 267 48.54 42.53 37.67
CA ARG A 267 48.47 42.17 39.13
C ARG A 267 47.13 41.57 39.65
N THR A 268 47.06 40.49 40.43
CA THR A 268 47.87 40.07 41.60
C THR A 268 47.73 38.54 41.82
N ARG A 269 48.85 37.97 42.30
CA ARG A 269 49.11 36.64 42.90
C ARG A 269 48.12 36.31 44.05
N ARG A 270 47.87 35.10 44.56
CA ARG A 270 48.59 33.82 44.57
C ARG A 270 47.71 32.77 45.29
N SER A 271 47.99 31.49 44.98
CA SER A 271 48.00 30.29 45.87
C SER A 271 46.81 30.01 46.80
N GLY A 272 46.27 28.81 46.87
CA GLY A 272 46.68 27.54 46.29
C GLY A 272 46.16 26.38 47.13
N VAL A 273 46.45 25.19 46.59
CA VAL A 273 46.73 23.94 47.32
C VAL A 273 45.52 23.16 47.88
N LYS A 274 45.21 22.10 47.10
CA LYS A 274 45.00 20.69 47.48
C LYS A 274 44.08 20.35 48.67
N GLY A 275 43.16 19.43 48.39
CA GLY A 275 43.10 18.19 49.17
C GLY A 275 41.72 17.71 49.58
N TYR A 276 41.36 16.52 49.08
CA TYR A 276 40.74 15.39 49.78
C TYR A 276 39.30 15.45 50.34
N LEU A 277 38.54 14.41 49.96
CA LEU A 277 37.48 13.60 50.61
C LEU A 277 36.27 13.45 49.65
N ALA A 278 35.95 12.29 49.07
CA ALA A 278 35.54 11.00 49.63
C ALA A 278 34.17 10.99 50.34
N GLY A 279 33.25 10.16 49.82
CA GLY A 279 32.05 9.63 50.49
C GLY A 279 30.72 10.20 49.96
N PHE A 280 29.96 9.49 49.11
CA PHE A 280 29.03 8.36 49.36
C PHE A 280 27.61 8.78 49.85
N ILE A 281 26.58 8.29 49.11
CA ILE A 281 25.25 7.81 49.58
C ILE A 281 24.25 8.91 50.03
N GLN A 282 22.92 8.88 49.82
CA GLN A 282 21.93 7.85 49.48
C GLN A 282 20.72 8.50 48.78
N VAL A 283 20.02 7.67 48.01
CA VAL A 283 18.64 7.76 47.54
C VAL A 283 17.64 8.09 48.67
N ILE A 284 16.65 8.91 48.37
CA ILE A 284 15.28 8.82 48.92
C ILE A 284 14.33 8.80 47.73
#